data_AF-A0A350IUG7-F1
#
_entry.id   AF-A0A350IUG7-F1
#
_cell.length_a   1.000
_cell.length_b   1.000
_cell.length_c   1.000
_cell.angle_alpha   90.00
_cell.angle_beta   90.00
_cell.angle_gamma   90.00
#
_symmetry.space_group_name_H-M   'P 1'
#
loop_
_entity.id
_entity.type
_entity.pdbx_description
1 polymer ?
#
loop_
_entity_poly.entity_id
_entity_poly.type
_entity_poly.pdbx_seq_one_letter_code
_entity_poly.pdbx_strand_id
1 'polypeptide(L)'
;NPVACAAATVVIETLRNERLPERAAALGERVLERARGWQAKHPHLGDVRGRGFMIGLEFMEGKRPAPELTQRILHAALERDLLLLACGVDENV
;
A
#
# COMPACT_ATOMS: atom_id res chain seq x y z
N ASN A 1 6.63 -28.99 6.91
CA ASN A 1 8.08 -28.90 6.63
C ASN A 1 8.77 -28.30 7.86
N PRO A 2 9.67 -29.02 8.54
CA PRO A 2 10.29 -28.54 9.79
C PRO A 2 11.18 -27.29 9.62
N VAL A 3 11.81 -27.09 8.46
CA VAL A 3 12.59 -25.88 8.16
C VAL A 3 11.69 -24.65 8.12
N ALA A 4 10.50 -24.76 7.52
CA ALA A 4 9.52 -23.68 7.50
C ALA A 4 9.01 -23.34 8.90
N CYS A 5 8.83 -24.33 9.77
CA CYS A 5 8.42 -24.10 11.16
C CYS A 5 9.49 -23.35 11.97
N ALA A 6 10.77 -23.70 11.77
CA ALA A 6 11.88 -22.98 12.41
C ALA A 6 11.93 -21.51 11.96
N ALA A 7 11.80 -21.26 10.65
CA ALA A 7 11.75 -19.90 10.10
C ALA A 7 10.57 -19.09 10.66
N ALA A 8 9.36 -19.67 10.69
CA ALA A 8 8.17 -19.00 11.22
C ALA A 8 8.32 -18.62 12.71
N THR A 9 8.96 -19.48 13.50
CA THR A 9 9.23 -19.22 14.92
C THR A 9 10.09 -17.96 15.09
N VAL A 10 11.22 -17.89 14.37
CA VAL A 10 12.12 -16.73 14.43
C VAL A 10 11.44 -15.45 13.92
N VAL A 11 10.62 -15.54 12.87
CA VAL A 11 9.84 -14.39 12.36
C VAL A 11 8.88 -13.85 13.43
N ILE A 12 8.15 -14.72 14.12
CA ILE A 12 7.22 -14.31 15.19
C ILE A 12 7.96 -13.67 16.36
N GLU A 13 9.11 -14.24 16.76
CA GLU A 13 9.96 -13.66 17.81
C GLU A 13 10.47 -12.28 17.41
N THR A 14 10.93 -12.12 16.16
CA THR A 14 11.40 -10.84 15.62
C THR A 14 10.29 -9.78 15.63
N LEU A 15 9.09 -10.12 15.14
CA LEU A 15 7.93 -9.23 15.16
C LEU A 15 7.64 -8.68 16.56
N ARG A 16 7.76 -9.53 17.59
CA ARG A 16 7.50 -9.17 19.00
C ARG A 16 8.65 -8.34 19.59
N ASN A 17 9.89 -8.83 19.47
CA ASN A 17 11.06 -8.21 20.09
C ASN A 17 11.36 -6.82 19.51
N GLU A 18 11.17 -6.65 18.21
CA GLU A 18 11.37 -5.36 17.53
C GLU A 18 10.11 -4.48 17.50
N ARG A 19 8.99 -4.95 18.07
CA ARG A 19 7.71 -4.21 18.13
C ARG A 19 7.25 -3.72 16.75
N LEU A 20 7.40 -4.59 15.75
CA LEU A 20 7.12 -4.26 14.35
C LEU A 20 5.65 -3.91 14.09
N PRO A 21 4.64 -4.58 14.71
CA PRO A 21 3.24 -4.18 14.55
C PRO A 21 2.95 -2.74 15.01
N GLU A 22 3.47 -2.31 16.15
CA GLU A 22 3.28 -0.96 16.67
C GLU A 22 3.99 0.08 15.80
N ARG A 23 5.21 -0.26 15.35
CA ARG A 23 5.96 0.58 14.41
C ARG A 23 5.21 0.72 13.08
N ALA A 24 4.65 -0.36 12.55
CA ALA A 24 3.85 -0.36 11.33
C ALA A 24 2.58 0.48 11.50
N ALA A 25 1.91 0.42 12.65
CA ALA A 25 0.77 1.26 12.95
C ALA A 25 1.16 2.76 12.94
N ALA A 26 2.20 3.15 13.68
CA ALA A 26 2.62 4.55 13.79
C ALA A 26 3.18 5.14 12.47
N LEU A 27 3.91 4.35 11.68
CA LEU A 27 4.40 4.79 10.37
C LEU A 27 3.28 4.76 9.32
N GLY A 28 2.42 3.75 9.36
CA GLY A 28 1.27 3.61 8.45
C GLY A 28 0.31 4.79 8.52
N GLU A 29 -0.04 5.26 9.73
CA GLU A 29 -0.90 6.44 9.88
C GLU A 29 -0.31 7.70 9.23
N ARG A 30 1.01 7.90 9.32
CA ARG A 30 1.68 9.02 8.65
C ARG A 30 1.61 8.93 7.13
N VAL A 31 1.74 7.72 6.57
CA VAL A 31 1.60 7.50 5.13
C VAL A 31 0.15 7.74 4.70
N LEU A 32 -0.83 7.22 5.44
CA LEU A 32 -2.25 7.42 5.17
C LEU A 32 -2.66 8.89 5.22
N GLU A 33 -2.23 9.63 6.24
CA GLU A 33 -2.52 11.07 6.37
C GLU A 33 -1.97 11.85 5.17
N ARG A 34 -0.71 11.57 4.79
CA ARG A 34 -0.08 12.19 3.62
C ARG A 34 -0.85 11.87 2.34
N ALA A 35 -1.21 10.61 2.13
CA ALA A 35 -1.89 10.16 0.92
C ALA A 35 -3.32 10.72 0.81
N ARG A 36 -4.07 10.77 1.92
CA ARG A 36 -5.39 11.43 1.97
C ARG A 36 -5.29 12.92 1.60
N GLY A 37 -4.22 13.59 2.05
CA GLY A 37 -3.95 14.97 1.66
C GLY A 37 -3.72 15.19 0.16
N TRP A 38 -3.38 14.15 -0.61
CA TRP A 38 -3.21 14.23 -2.06
C TRP A 38 -4.54 14.32 -2.82
N GLN A 39 -5.64 13.84 -2.24
CA GLN A 39 -6.97 13.85 -2.88
C GLN A 39 -7.42 15.27 -3.25
N ALA A 40 -7.04 16.27 -2.45
CA ALA A 40 -7.32 17.68 -2.73
C ALA A 40 -6.61 18.22 -3.98
N LYS A 41 -5.50 17.59 -4.41
CA LYS A 41 -4.68 18.01 -5.56
C LYS A 41 -4.85 17.10 -6.78
N HIS A 42 -5.37 15.90 -6.57
CA HIS A 42 -5.49 14.87 -7.60
C HIS A 42 -6.93 14.34 -7.63
N PRO A 43 -7.82 14.96 -8.43
CA PRO A 43 -9.23 14.55 -8.52
C PRO A 43 -9.45 13.10 -8.95
N HIS A 44 -8.45 12.49 -9.60
CA HIS A 44 -8.46 11.09 -9.97
C HIS A 44 -8.22 10.13 -8.80
N LEU A 45 -7.73 10.60 -7.65
CA LEU A 45 -7.55 9.76 -6.46
C LEU A 45 -8.87 9.75 -5.68
N GLY A 46 -9.68 8.73 -5.92
CA GLY A 46 -11.04 8.60 -5.39
C GLY A 46 -11.06 8.23 -3.92
N ASP A 47 -10.26 7.24 -3.51
CA ASP A 47 -10.21 6.76 -2.14
C ASP A 47 -8.78 6.43 -1.69
N VAL A 48 -8.52 6.57 -0.38
CA VAL A 48 -7.27 6.20 0.27
C VAL A 48 -7.60 5.44 1.54
N ARG A 49 -7.35 4.13 1.54
CA ARG A 49 -7.72 3.21 2.61
C ARG A 49 -6.60 2.26 2.98
N GLY A 50 -6.64 1.72 4.19
CA GLY A 50 -5.65 0.77 4.66
C GLY A 50 -5.46 0.78 6.17
N ARG A 51 -4.50 -0.03 6.62
CA ARG A 51 -4.08 -0.11 8.02
C ARG A 51 -2.62 -0.57 8.11
N GLY A 52 -1.83 0.11 8.93
CA GLY A 52 -0.39 -0.17 9.02
C GLY A 52 0.29 0.03 7.65
N PHE A 53 1.04 -0.96 7.17
CA PHE A 53 1.66 -0.92 5.84
C PHE A 53 0.85 -1.61 4.73
N MET A 54 -0.38 -2.03 5.00
CA MET A 54 -1.31 -2.47 3.96
C MET A 54 -2.21 -1.29 3.57
N ILE A 55 -1.78 -0.54 2.55
CA ILE A 55 -2.43 0.71 2.10
C ILE A 55 -2.72 0.61 0.60
N GLY A 56 -3.92 1.01 0.18
CA GLY A 56 -4.34 1.08 -1.21
C GLY A 56 -4.83 2.49 -1.57
N LEU A 57 -4.55 2.90 -2.80
CA LEU A 57 -4.95 4.19 -3.38
C LEU A 57 -5.81 3.89 -4.60
N GLU A 58 -7.10 4.22 -4.53
CA GLU A 58 -8.02 3.91 -5.62
C GLU A 58 -8.15 5.06 -6.61
N PHE A 59 -7.89 4.78 -7.87
CA PHE A 59 -7.93 5.75 -8.96
C PHE A 59 -9.19 5.65 -9.81
N MET A 60 -9.77 6.80 -10.11
CA MET A 60 -11.05 6.97 -10.78
C MET A 60 -10.99 8.04 -11.88
N GLU A 61 -11.80 7.89 -12.91
CA GLU A 61 -12.13 8.92 -13.89
C GLU A 61 -13.62 9.28 -13.76
N GLY A 62 -13.89 10.35 -13.02
CA GLY A 62 -15.25 10.69 -12.61
C GLY A 62 -15.82 9.62 -11.68
N LYS A 63 -16.79 8.84 -12.16
CA LYS A 63 -17.42 7.73 -11.40
C LYS A 63 -16.99 6.34 -11.85
N ARG A 64 -16.00 6.25 -12.75
CA ARG A 64 -15.52 4.97 -13.31
C ARG A 64 -14.12 4.65 -12.79
N PRO A 65 -13.78 3.38 -12.56
CA PRO A 65 -12.40 2.95 -12.32
C PRO A 65 -11.44 3.43 -13.42
N ALA A 66 -10.19 3.72 -13.05
CA ALA A 66 -9.16 4.19 -13.99
C ALA A 66 -7.93 3.24 -14.00
N PRO A 67 -8.05 2.01 -14.54
CA PRO A 67 -6.95 1.05 -14.57
C PRO A 67 -5.76 1.55 -15.40
N GLU A 68 -5.98 2.23 -16.53
CA GLU A 68 -4.90 2.74 -17.38
C GLU A 68 -4.06 3.81 -16.66
N LEU A 69 -4.71 4.65 -15.84
CA LEU A 69 -4.01 5.61 -15.00
C LEU A 69 -3.17 4.90 -13.94
N THR A 70 -3.74 3.89 -13.29
CA THR A 70 -3.06 3.07 -12.28
C THR A 70 -1.80 2.43 -12.85
N GLN A 71 -1.90 1.80 -14.04
CA GLN A 71 -0.75 1.21 -14.73
C GLN A 71 0.33 2.25 -15.08
N ARG A 72 -0.06 3.45 -15.52
CA ARG A 72 0.89 4.54 -15.79
C ARG A 72 1.61 4.99 -14.52
N ILE A 73 0.92 5.03 -13.38
CA ILE A 73 1.52 5.36 -12.07
C ILE A 73 2.51 4.27 -11.65
N LEU A 74 2.15 3.00 -11.80
CA LEU A 74 3.04 1.86 -11.52
C LEU A 74 4.32 1.93 -12.35
N HIS A 75 4.19 2.15 -13.66
CA HIS A 75 5.36 2.27 -14.54
C HIS A 75 6.24 3.47 -14.15
N ALA A 76 5.63 4.63 -13.91
CA ALA A 76 6.35 5.83 -13.49
C ALA A 76 7.04 5.66 -12.12
N ALA A 77 6.44 4.89 -11.21
CA ALA A 77 7.05 4.56 -9.91
C ALA A 77 8.25 3.62 -10.10
N LEU A 78 8.12 2.60 -10.96
CA LEU A 78 9.21 1.66 -11.26
C LEU A 78 10.41 2.36 -11.90
N GLU A 79 10.18 3.28 -12.85
CA GLU A 79 11.22 4.13 -13.44
C GLU A 79 11.96 5.02 -12.41
N ARG A 80 11.38 5.18 -11.23
CA ARG A 80 11.91 5.98 -10.10
C ARG A 80 12.34 5.10 -8.93
N ASP A 81 12.64 3.83 -9.21
CA ASP A 81 13.11 2.84 -8.23
C ASP A 81 12.12 2.54 -7.10
N LEU A 82 10.82 2.75 -7.34
CA LEU A 82 9.74 2.43 -6.40
C LEU A 82 8.86 1.32 -6.96
N LEU A 83 8.96 0.13 -6.35
CA LEU A 83 8.10 -0.99 -6.71
C LEU A 83 6.72 -0.85 -6.04
N LEU A 84 5.68 -0.78 -6.86
CA LEU A 84 4.27 -0.80 -6.44
C LEU A 84 3.55 -1.99 -7.08
N LEU A 85 2.47 -2.42 -6.44
CA LEU A 85 1.61 -3.49 -6.95
C LEU A 85 0.21 -2.91 -7.16
N ALA A 86 -0.47 -3.36 -8.21
CA ALA A 86 -1.88 -3.08 -8.44
C ALA A 86 -2.75 -4.26 -7.98
N CYS A 87 -3.96 -3.97 -7.55
CA CYS A 87 -4.98 -4.94 -7.16
C CYS A 87 -6.40 -4.41 -7.44
N GLY A 88 -7.41 -5.09 -6.90
CA GLY A 88 -8.82 -4.77 -7.13
C GLY A 88 -9.38 -5.46 -8.37
N VAL A 89 -10.70 -5.67 -8.39
CA VAL A 89 -11.41 -6.33 -9.51
C VAL A 89 -11.28 -5.52 -10.79
N ASP A 90 -11.26 -4.20 -10.66
CA ASP A 90 -11.16 -3.25 -11.76
C ASP A 90 -9.72 -2.76 -12.01
N GLU A 91 -8.71 -3.39 -11.37
CA GLU A 91 -7.28 -3.08 -11.50
C GLU A 91 -6.90 -1.60 -11.27
N ASN A 92 -7.66 -0.92 -10.41
CA ASN A 92 -7.57 0.52 -10.19
C ASN A 92 -7.06 0.92 -8.79
N VAL A 93 -6.49 -0.03 -8.04
CA VAL A 93 -5.99 0.18 -6.66
C VAL A 93 -4.53 -0.19 -6.55
#